data_AF-A0AAE7H2Q5-F1
#
_entry.id   AF-A0AAE7H2Q5-F1
#
_cell.length_a   1.000
_cell.length_b   1.000
_cell.length_c   1.000
_cell.angle_alpha   90.00
_cell.angle_beta   90.00
_cell.angle_gamma   90.00
#
_symmetry.space_group_name_H-M   'P 1'
#
loop_
_entity.id
_entity.type
_entity.pdbx_description
1 polymer ?
#
loop_
_entity_poly.entity_id
_entity_poly.type
_entity_poly.pdbx_seq_one_letter_code
_entity_poly.pdbx_strand_id
1 'polypeptide(L)'
;MIRNSLLMLICISVGLLQGCANIKKTDSALIKKEVSQNEQPAQVPALQQCIQDADALVKLDSKFQKDSSELYGLISDAKFYASVSGQTSASVKSTITPLFEYKINDKCNSISQKLIKEFEARARKAELSNGLAR
;
A
#
# COMPACT_ATOMS: atom_id res chain seq x y z
N MET A 1 -25.24 56.84 -14.93
CA MET A 1 -24.00 56.47 -14.19
C MET A 1 -23.97 54.96 -14.06
N ILE A 2 -23.05 54.33 -14.80
CA ILE A 2 -22.85 52.88 -14.87
C ILE A 2 -22.07 52.46 -13.62
N ARG A 3 -22.54 51.45 -12.88
CA ARG A 3 -21.73 50.82 -11.82
C ARG A 3 -21.47 49.36 -12.17
N ASN A 4 -20.22 49.18 -12.53
CA ASN A 4 -19.50 47.98 -12.90
C ASN A 4 -19.22 47.15 -11.63
N SER A 5 -19.57 45.86 -11.59
CA SER A 5 -18.96 44.92 -10.62
C SER A 5 -19.12 43.47 -11.08
N LEU A 6 -18.15 43.07 -11.91
CA LEU A 6 -17.40 41.81 -11.85
C LEU A 6 -18.18 40.51 -11.60
N LEU A 7 -18.71 39.92 -12.67
CA LEU A 7 -19.05 38.49 -12.76
C LEU A 7 -18.46 37.97 -14.08
N MET A 8 -17.20 37.59 -14.05
CA MET A 8 -16.52 36.86 -15.14
C MET A 8 -15.34 36.12 -14.55
N LEU A 9 -15.48 34.81 -14.35
CA LEU A 9 -14.38 33.83 -14.33
C LEU A 9 -14.94 32.41 -14.25
N ILE A 10 -15.58 31.97 -15.33
CA ILE A 10 -15.73 30.55 -15.65
C ILE A 10 -15.37 30.41 -17.13
N CYS A 11 -14.25 29.75 -17.41
CA CYS A 11 -13.94 28.99 -18.62
C CYS A 11 -12.45 28.61 -18.58
N ILE A 12 -12.06 27.73 -17.65
CA ILE A 12 -10.74 27.09 -17.67
C ILE A 12 -10.82 25.93 -18.67
N SER A 13 -10.35 26.23 -19.88
CA SER A 13 -9.64 25.34 -20.82
C SER A 13 -9.96 23.85 -20.75
N VAL A 14 -10.87 23.40 -21.62
CA VAL A 14 -10.86 22.02 -22.13
C VAL A 14 -9.69 21.91 -23.11
N GLY A 15 -8.52 21.59 -22.57
CA GLY A 15 -7.31 21.30 -23.33
C GLY A 15 -7.43 19.94 -24.02
N LEU A 16 -7.77 20.00 -25.31
CA LEU A 16 -7.29 19.15 -26.42
C LEU A 16 -7.15 17.64 -26.14
N LEU A 17 -8.19 16.89 -26.54
CA LEU A 17 -8.03 15.51 -26.98
C LEU A 17 -7.00 15.46 -28.11
N GLN A 18 -5.79 15.01 -27.81
CA GLN A 18 -4.84 14.56 -28.82
C GLN A 18 -5.26 13.16 -29.28
N GLY A 19 -6.04 13.12 -30.36
CA GLY A 19 -6.25 11.90 -31.13
C GLY A 19 -5.03 11.63 -32.00
N CYS A 20 -4.33 10.52 -31.75
CA CYS A 20 -3.35 9.98 -32.69
C CYS A 20 -4.08 9.24 -33.81
N ALA A 21 -4.08 9.83 -35.00
CA ALA A 21 -4.45 9.13 -36.23
C ALA A 21 -3.29 8.22 -36.69
N ASN A 22 -3.60 6.93 -36.79
CA ASN A 22 -3.29 6.05 -37.92
C ASN A 22 -1.82 5.93 -38.40
N ILE A 23 -1.16 4.81 -38.04
CA ILE A 23 0.06 4.34 -38.72
C ILE A 23 -0.09 2.85 -39.08
N LYS A 24 -0.22 2.62 -40.40
CA LYS A 24 0.19 1.48 -41.25
C LYS A 24 0.18 0.03 -40.69
N LYS A 25 -0.57 -0.80 -41.44
CA LYS A 25 -0.44 -2.26 -41.58
C LYS A 25 1.01 -2.73 -41.72
N THR A 26 1.38 -3.80 -41.00
CA THR A 26 2.46 -4.72 -41.38
C THR A 26 2.13 -6.13 -40.92
N ASP A 27 2.09 -7.06 -41.88
CA ASP A 27 1.95 -8.48 -41.67
C ASP A 27 3.25 -9.08 -41.07
N SER A 28 3.08 -10.09 -40.21
CA SER A 28 3.99 -11.20 -39.88
C SER A 28 5.49 -10.96 -39.66
N ALA A 29 5.97 -11.22 -38.43
CA ALA A 29 7.19 -12.01 -38.20
C ALA A 29 7.29 -12.50 -36.75
N LEU A 30 7.53 -13.81 -36.60
CA LEU A 30 8.03 -14.47 -35.40
C LEU A 30 9.22 -13.72 -34.77
N ILE A 31 9.11 -13.31 -33.51
CA ILE A 31 10.27 -13.11 -32.63
C ILE A 31 9.95 -13.70 -31.26
N LYS A 32 10.62 -14.82 -30.98
CA LYS A 32 10.74 -15.47 -29.69
C LYS A 32 11.95 -14.84 -28.99
N LYS A 33 11.79 -13.98 -27.98
CA LYS A 33 12.81 -13.83 -26.92
C LYS A 33 12.36 -13.00 -25.71
N GLU A 34 12.53 -13.64 -24.56
CA GLU A 34 12.82 -13.11 -23.23
C GLU A 34 11.78 -12.20 -22.57
N VAL A 35 10.86 -12.87 -21.85
CA VAL A 35 10.25 -12.31 -20.64
C VAL A 35 11.39 -11.96 -19.68
N SER A 36 11.77 -10.68 -19.68
CA SER A 36 12.48 -10.08 -18.58
C SER A 36 11.56 -10.14 -17.36
N GLN A 37 11.71 -11.19 -16.55
CA GLN A 37 11.24 -11.20 -15.17
C GLN A 37 12.07 -10.17 -14.40
N ASN A 38 11.76 -8.90 -14.60
CA ASN A 38 11.99 -7.92 -13.57
C ASN A 38 10.73 -7.90 -12.70
N GLU A 39 10.48 -9.01 -11.99
CA GLU A 39 9.61 -9.02 -10.82
C GLU A 39 10.35 -8.26 -9.72
N GLN A 40 10.40 -6.95 -9.88
CA GLN A 40 10.68 -6.06 -8.78
C GLN A 40 9.47 -6.18 -7.84
N PRO A 41 9.65 -6.63 -6.59
CA PRO A 41 8.51 -6.93 -5.75
C PRO A 41 7.74 -5.63 -5.53
N ALA A 42 6.46 -5.63 -5.86
CA ALA A 42 5.51 -4.54 -5.62
C ALA A 42 5.29 -4.24 -4.11
N GLN A 43 6.22 -4.68 -3.24
CA GLN A 43 6.06 -4.86 -1.80
C GLN A 43 6.57 -3.68 -0.95
N VAL A 44 7.41 -2.78 -1.50
CA VAL A 44 7.94 -1.65 -0.72
C VAL A 44 6.85 -0.68 -0.26
N PRO A 45 5.88 -0.29 -1.11
CA PRO A 45 4.79 0.61 -0.68
C PRO A 45 3.85 -0.03 0.35
N ALA A 46 3.54 -1.32 0.19
CA ALA A 46 2.60 -2.04 1.06
C ALA A 46 3.17 -2.27 2.47
N LEU A 47 4.45 -2.63 2.57
CA LEU A 47 5.11 -2.81 3.87
C LEU A 47 5.21 -1.49 4.64
N GLN A 48 5.50 -0.38 3.94
CA GLN A 48 5.59 0.93 4.58
C GLN A 48 4.24 1.36 5.16
N GLN A 49 3.13 1.13 4.45
CA GLN A 49 1.79 1.38 4.97
C GLN A 49 1.51 0.54 6.22
N CYS A 50 1.85 -0.74 6.19
CA CYS A 50 1.69 -1.64 7.34
C CYS A 50 2.47 -1.17 8.59
N ILE A 51 3.68 -0.66 8.41
CA ILE A 51 4.47 -0.07 9.50
C ILE A 51 3.75 1.15 10.09
N GLN A 52 3.23 2.03 9.24
CA GLN A 52 2.47 3.20 9.69
C GLN A 52 1.18 2.80 10.43
N ASP A 53 0.46 1.80 9.93
CA ASP A 53 -0.74 1.25 10.56
C ASP A 53 -0.39 0.67 11.95
N ALA A 54 0.75 -0.03 12.08
CA ALA A 54 1.21 -0.59 13.35
C ALA A 54 1.51 0.51 14.38
N ASP A 55 2.19 1.57 13.97
CA ASP A 55 2.49 2.72 14.82
C ASP A 55 1.22 3.47 15.23
N ALA A 56 0.27 3.62 14.31
CA ALA A 56 -1.03 4.22 14.59
C ALA A 56 -1.82 3.37 15.60
N LEU A 57 -1.82 2.04 15.43
CA LEU A 57 -2.52 1.11 16.31
C LEU A 57 -2.02 1.19 17.76
N VAL A 58 -0.70 1.24 17.95
CA VAL A 58 -0.08 1.41 19.29
C VAL A 58 -0.43 2.77 19.91
N LYS A 59 -0.48 3.84 19.11
CA LYS A 59 -0.88 5.18 19.58
C LYS A 59 -2.34 5.23 20.04
N LEU A 60 -3.22 4.39 19.46
CA LEU A 60 -4.61 4.29 19.91
C LEU A 60 -4.70 3.62 21.29
N ASP A 61 -3.94 2.55 21.49
CA ASP A 61 -3.92 1.78 22.73
C ASP A 61 -2.64 0.94 22.86
N SER A 62 -1.94 1.08 23.99
CA SER A 62 -0.71 0.35 24.29
C SER A 62 -0.87 -1.18 24.32
N LYS A 63 -2.10 -1.72 24.44
CA LYS A 63 -2.36 -3.18 24.39
C LYS A 63 -1.89 -3.82 23.08
N PHE A 64 -1.74 -3.03 22.02
CA PHE A 64 -1.28 -3.50 20.72
C PHE A 64 0.25 -3.48 20.55
N GLN A 65 1.01 -3.14 21.58
CA GLN A 65 2.48 -3.11 21.53
C GLN A 65 3.08 -4.44 21.04
N LYS A 66 2.47 -5.56 21.43
CA LYS A 66 2.90 -6.90 21.02
C LYS A 66 2.78 -7.09 19.50
N ASP A 67 1.68 -6.62 18.89
CA ASP A 67 1.47 -6.74 17.44
C ASP A 67 2.52 -5.97 16.64
N SER A 68 2.82 -4.74 17.07
CA SER A 68 3.87 -3.93 16.48
C SER A 68 5.25 -4.57 16.66
N SER A 69 5.57 -5.04 17.87
CA SER A 69 6.87 -5.67 18.17
C SER A 69 7.09 -6.95 17.37
N GLU A 70 6.04 -7.77 17.16
CA GLU A 70 6.10 -8.97 16.32
C GLU A 70 6.32 -8.62 14.85
N LEU A 71 5.68 -7.56 14.32
CA LEU A 71 5.92 -7.09 12.95
C LEU A 71 7.38 -6.67 12.76
N TYR A 72 7.90 -5.82 13.66
CA TYR A 72 9.29 -5.35 13.58
C TYR A 72 10.29 -6.50 13.74
N GLY A 73 10.00 -7.49 14.57
CA GLY A 73 10.77 -8.73 14.68
C GLY A 73 10.83 -9.48 13.34
N LEU A 74 9.68 -9.73 12.70
CA LEU A 74 9.62 -10.39 11.39
C LEU A 74 10.40 -9.62 10.31
N ILE A 75 10.32 -8.29 10.30
CA ILE A 75 11.08 -7.45 9.37
C ILE A 75 12.59 -7.56 9.63
N SER A 76 13.00 -7.55 10.90
CA SER A 76 14.40 -7.70 11.28
C SER A 76 14.96 -9.06 10.85
N ASP A 77 14.21 -10.13 11.12
CA ASP A 77 14.60 -11.50 10.76
C ASP A 77 14.66 -11.67 9.23
N ALA A 78 13.70 -11.09 8.50
CA ALA A 78 13.71 -11.09 7.04
C ALA A 78 14.91 -10.33 6.47
N LYS A 79 15.28 -9.18 7.06
CA LYS A 79 16.50 -8.44 6.69
C LYS A 79 17.77 -9.25 6.95
N PHE A 80 17.84 -9.92 8.10
CA PHE A 80 18.96 -10.81 8.41
C PHE A 80 19.04 -11.95 7.40
N TYR A 81 17.92 -12.64 7.13
CA TYR A 81 17.84 -13.68 6.11
C TYR A 81 18.32 -13.16 4.75
N ALA A 82 17.84 -12.00 4.29
CA ALA A 82 18.25 -11.42 3.02
C ALA A 82 19.78 -11.23 2.95
N SER A 83 20.41 -10.81 4.04
CA SER A 83 21.87 -10.61 4.12
C SER A 83 22.70 -11.90 3.99
N VAL A 84 22.15 -13.05 4.39
CA VAL A 84 22.85 -14.35 4.34
C VAL A 84 22.33 -15.26 3.21
N SER A 85 21.18 -14.94 2.60
CA SER A 85 20.48 -15.79 1.64
C SER A 85 21.35 -16.21 0.45
N GLY A 86 22.25 -15.34 -0.02
CA GLY A 86 23.20 -15.62 -1.10
C GLY A 86 24.16 -16.78 -0.81
N GLN A 87 24.40 -17.07 0.47
CA GLN A 87 25.28 -18.15 0.95
C GLN A 87 24.51 -19.46 1.20
N THR A 88 23.19 -19.48 0.98
CA THR A 88 22.34 -20.65 1.20
C THR A 88 21.99 -21.36 -0.10
N SER A 89 21.56 -22.62 0.00
CA SER A 89 21.16 -23.42 -1.16
C SER A 89 19.92 -22.85 -1.85
N ALA A 90 19.73 -23.18 -3.13
CA ALA A 90 18.54 -22.78 -3.88
C ALA A 90 17.24 -23.30 -3.24
N SER A 91 17.28 -24.53 -2.71
CA SER A 91 16.13 -25.13 -2.01
C SER A 91 15.75 -24.32 -0.76
N VAL A 92 16.72 -23.93 0.07
CA VAL A 92 16.47 -23.07 1.23
C VAL A 92 15.84 -21.75 0.82
N LYS A 93 16.39 -21.09 -0.21
CA LYS A 93 15.83 -19.82 -0.72
C LYS A 93 14.39 -19.96 -1.18
N SER A 94 14.10 -21.02 -1.95
CA SER A 94 12.74 -21.28 -2.47
C SER A 94 11.71 -21.59 -1.39
N THR A 95 12.14 -21.93 -0.17
CA THR A 95 11.24 -22.21 0.95
C THR A 95 11.15 -21.02 1.91
N ILE A 96 12.28 -20.40 2.25
CA ILE A 96 12.36 -19.39 3.31
C ILE A 96 11.93 -18.00 2.82
N THR A 97 12.24 -17.62 1.57
CA THR A 97 11.76 -16.34 1.00
C THR A 97 10.23 -16.23 1.07
N PRO A 98 9.44 -17.16 0.47
CA PRO A 98 7.99 -17.05 0.51
C PRO A 98 7.41 -17.18 1.93
N LEU A 99 8.11 -17.88 2.85
CA LEU A 99 7.68 -17.95 4.25
C LEU A 99 7.74 -16.57 4.95
N PHE A 100 8.82 -15.80 4.75
CA PHE A 100 8.91 -14.45 5.29
C PHE A 100 7.89 -13.51 4.66
N GLU A 101 7.74 -13.55 3.33
CA GLU A 101 6.73 -12.76 2.63
C GLU A 101 5.32 -13.04 3.17
N TYR A 102 4.97 -14.31 3.32
CA TYR A 102 3.69 -14.72 3.90
C TYR A 102 3.50 -14.21 5.33
N LYS A 103 4.48 -14.43 6.21
CA LYS A 103 4.37 -14.03 7.63
C LYS A 103 4.24 -12.52 7.80
N ILE A 104 5.00 -11.74 7.03
CA ILE A 104 4.92 -10.28 7.06
C ILE A 104 3.54 -9.84 6.56
N ASN A 105 3.08 -10.35 5.41
CA ASN A 105 1.78 -9.98 4.84
C ASN A 105 0.62 -10.36 5.76
N ASP A 106 0.66 -11.54 6.38
CA ASP A 106 -0.36 -11.99 7.34
C ASP A 106 -0.40 -11.08 8.59
N LYS A 107 0.77 -10.76 9.14
CA LYS A 107 0.87 -9.83 10.28
C LYS A 107 0.35 -8.44 9.91
N CYS A 108 0.68 -7.93 8.73
CA CYS A 108 0.18 -6.66 8.21
C CYS A 108 -1.34 -6.65 8.09
N ASN A 109 -1.92 -7.69 7.49
CA ASN A 109 -3.37 -7.83 7.38
C ASN A 109 -4.04 -7.87 8.77
N SER A 110 -3.45 -8.56 9.75
CA SER A 110 -3.94 -8.57 11.14
C SER A 110 -3.93 -7.17 11.76
N ILE A 111 -2.87 -6.40 11.55
CA ILE A 111 -2.71 -5.04 12.06
C ILE A 111 -3.74 -4.11 11.43
N SER A 112 -3.88 -4.10 10.09
CA SER A 112 -4.85 -3.23 9.42
C SER A 112 -6.29 -3.55 9.86
N GLN A 113 -6.65 -4.84 10.02
CA GLN A 113 -7.97 -5.21 10.55
C GLN A 113 -8.21 -4.74 11.98
N LYS A 114 -7.20 -4.80 12.86
CA LYS A 114 -7.32 -4.28 14.24
C LYS A 114 -7.47 -2.76 14.25
N LEU A 115 -6.70 -2.07 13.41
CA LEU A 115 -6.76 -0.62 13.29
C LEU A 115 -8.14 -0.15 12.83
N ILE A 116 -8.69 -0.78 11.79
CA ILE A 116 -10.06 -0.51 11.31
C ILE A 116 -11.07 -0.69 12.44
N LYS A 117 -11.02 -1.82 13.17
CA LYS A 117 -11.95 -2.09 14.28
C LYS A 117 -11.87 -1.05 15.41
N GLU A 118 -10.68 -0.59 15.75
CA GLU A 118 -10.51 0.45 16.78
C GLU A 118 -11.05 1.81 16.33
N PHE A 119 -10.86 2.17 15.05
CA PHE A 119 -11.47 3.38 14.51
C PHE A 119 -13.01 3.27 14.42
N GLU A 120 -13.56 2.13 14.00
CA GLU A 120 -15.00 1.89 14.00
C GLU A 120 -15.61 2.01 15.40
N ALA A 121 -14.98 1.40 16.41
CA ALA A 121 -15.45 1.46 17.78
C ALA A 121 -15.49 2.91 18.31
N ARG A 122 -14.48 3.71 17.98
CA ARG A 122 -14.41 5.12 18.36
C ARG A 122 -15.45 5.98 17.65
N ALA A 123 -15.67 5.75 16.35
CA ALA A 123 -16.70 6.43 15.58
C ALA A 123 -18.09 6.17 16.17
N ARG A 124 -18.45 4.91 16.43
CA ARG A 124 -19.75 4.54 17.05
C ARG A 124 -19.92 5.15 18.44
N LYS A 125 -18.85 5.17 19.25
CA LYS A 125 -18.89 5.79 20.58
C LYS A 125 -19.15 7.30 20.51
N ALA A 126 -18.56 7.98 19.54
CA ALA A 126 -18.78 9.41 19.31
C ALA A 126 -20.23 9.70 18.89
N GLU A 127 -20.81 8.89 18.01
CA GLU A 127 -22.22 9.00 17.62
C GLU A 127 -23.16 8.83 18.82
N LEU A 128 -22.93 7.81 19.66
CA LEU A 128 -23.73 7.56 20.85
C LEU A 128 -23.61 8.71 21.87
N SER A 129 -22.40 9.23 22.08
CA SER A 129 -22.16 10.37 22.98
C SER A 129 -22.88 11.64 22.52
N ASN A 130 -22.98 11.86 21.20
CA ASN A 130 -23.68 13.01 20.63
C ASN A 130 -25.21 12.83 20.67
N GLY A 131 -25.71 11.59 20.59
CA GLY A 131 -27.13 11.28 20.73
C GLY A 131 -27.66 11.39 22.16
N LEU A 132 -26.83 11.08 23.17
CA LEU A 132 -27.15 11.25 24.60
C LEU A 132 -27.11 12.71 25.08
N ALA A 133 -26.46 13.60 24.32
CA ALA A 133 -26.35 15.03 24.62
C ALA A 133 -27.49 15.88 24.00
N ARG A 134 -28.45 15.24 23.30
CA ARG A 134 -29.66 15.86 22.73
C ARG A 134 -30.90 15.37 23.47
#